data_AF-U7KZ13-F1
#
_entry.id   AF-U7KZ13-F1
#
_cell.length_a   1.000
_cell.length_b   1.000
_cell.length_c   1.000
_cell.angle_alpha   90.00
_cell.angle_beta   90.00
_cell.angle_gamma   90.00
#
_symmetry.space_group_name_H-M   'P 1'
#
loop_
_entity.id
_entity.type
_entity.pdbx_description
1 polymer ?
#
loop_
_entity_poly.entity_id
_entity_poly.type
_entity_poly.pdbx_seq_one_letter_code
_entity_poly.pdbx_strand_id
1 'polypeptide(L)'
;MSKLKRGGPILLCAVIFYSIVIEIRHEYYVYTSGSASAFDLFLNILTLFLLSVVLERFLPLKAIPPDDWEYRVRPSSCFHLNSRSVLGQLVACAAIGLVIGASNGNIILYPFLAILLRATPLMVGNKSIPKLLTSGKTKLITHVSGWILDSELINSAIVDSQMRWVAFHPTSSYFKLVFRRLLRQSHLILLGSSIILLSWSLMGTLSAYSLIFFMLSWSVLGGLVARCGDFSKLGGSRRPKYVLLILHSAIASVFIISVAPLSKMLLPFALTGLSVFIAGLLRSGNRSVEQLTFIETGLVGAISPELIGYYCKGIFAPFLSSLILSFHAF
;
A
#
# COMPACT_ATOMS: atom_id res chain seq x y z
N MET A 1 -3.61 17.60 42.41
CA MET A 1 -3.51 16.23 41.84
C MET A 1 -3.51 16.21 40.29
N SER A 2 -2.77 17.09 39.59
CA SER A 2 -2.88 17.26 38.12
C SER A 2 -1.59 17.03 37.31
N LYS A 3 -0.45 16.71 37.95
CA LYS A 3 0.82 16.44 37.23
C LYS A 3 1.11 14.96 36.97
N LEU A 4 0.42 14.03 37.64
CA LEU A 4 0.69 12.58 37.51
C LEU A 4 0.07 11.92 36.27
N LYS A 5 -0.94 12.52 35.62
CA LYS A 5 -1.65 11.91 34.48
C LYS A 5 -0.93 11.98 33.13
N ARG A 6 0.18 12.72 33.01
CA ARG A 6 0.98 12.80 31.76
C ARG A 6 2.21 11.89 31.75
N GLY A 7 2.62 11.34 32.90
CA GLY A 7 3.80 10.48 33.01
C GLY A 7 3.57 9.04 32.57
N GLY A 8 2.36 8.50 32.74
CA GLY A 8 1.98 7.14 32.37
C GLY A 8 2.28 6.75 30.91
N PRO A 9 1.86 7.53 29.90
CA PRO A 9 2.17 7.21 28.50
C PRO A 9 3.66 7.37 28.17
N ILE A 10 4.39 8.26 28.87
CA ILE A 10 5.83 8.44 28.67
C ILE A 10 6.62 7.27 29.25
N LEU A 11 6.23 6.80 30.45
CA LEU A 11 6.80 5.62 31.08
C LEU A 11 6.49 4.36 30.26
N LEU A 12 5.25 4.23 29.77
CA LEU A 12 4.86 3.13 28.88
C LEU A 12 5.66 3.17 27.58
N CYS A 13 5.82 4.34 26.94
CA CYS A 13 6.70 4.51 25.77
C CYS A 13 8.15 4.15 26.07
N ALA A 14 8.67 4.53 27.23
CA ALA A 14 10.06 4.27 27.62
C ALA A 14 10.31 2.78 27.90
N VAL A 15 9.37 2.11 28.59
CA VAL A 15 9.42 0.66 28.82
C VAL A 15 9.30 -0.08 27.50
N ILE A 16 8.36 0.31 26.64
CA ILE A 16 8.18 -0.28 25.32
C ILE A 16 9.44 -0.06 24.45
N PHE A 17 10.00 1.14 24.43
CA PHE A 17 11.23 1.45 23.70
C PHE A 17 12.42 0.65 24.25
N TYR A 18 12.55 0.52 25.57
CA TYR A 18 13.57 -0.30 26.21
C TYR A 18 13.41 -1.78 25.89
N SER A 19 12.19 -2.32 25.89
CA SER A 19 11.88 -3.69 25.44
C SER A 19 12.24 -3.89 23.97
N ILE A 20 11.97 -2.92 23.09
CA ILE A 20 12.39 -2.98 21.67
C ILE A 20 13.91 -3.00 21.56
N VAL A 21 14.60 -2.14 22.30
CA VAL A 21 16.08 -2.08 22.26
C VAL A 21 16.69 -3.36 22.80
N ILE A 22 16.12 -3.96 23.85
CA ILE A 22 16.53 -5.27 24.36
C ILE A 22 16.30 -6.36 23.33
N GLU A 23 15.13 -6.38 22.69
CA GLU A 23 14.79 -7.45 21.75
C GLU A 23 15.59 -7.34 20.45
N ILE A 24 15.83 -6.11 19.95
CA ILE A 24 16.76 -5.84 18.85
C ILE A 24 18.19 -6.25 19.23
N ARG A 25 18.60 -5.99 20.48
CA ARG A 25 19.92 -6.40 20.98
C ARG A 25 20.03 -7.92 21.10
N HIS A 26 18.99 -8.59 21.57
CA HIS A 26 18.92 -10.05 21.67
C HIS A 26 18.92 -10.70 20.29
N GLU A 27 18.14 -10.15 19.35
CA GLU A 27 18.15 -10.57 17.94
C GLU A 27 19.52 -10.32 17.32
N TYR A 28 20.18 -9.18 17.57
CA TYR A 28 21.56 -8.90 17.14
C TYR A 28 22.59 -9.90 17.70
N TYR A 29 22.42 -10.38 18.94
CA TYR A 29 23.29 -11.41 19.51
C TYR A 29 23.06 -12.79 18.91
N VAL A 30 21.80 -13.21 18.72
CA VAL A 30 21.44 -14.47 18.03
C VAL A 30 21.90 -14.42 16.55
N TYR A 31 21.83 -13.24 15.96
CA TYR A 31 22.28 -12.88 14.63
C TYR A 31 23.81 -12.95 14.45
N THR A 32 24.61 -12.56 15.45
CA THR A 32 26.07 -12.77 15.40
C THR A 32 26.48 -14.25 15.47
N SER A 33 25.55 -15.13 15.87
CA SER A 33 25.73 -16.59 15.91
C SER A 33 25.03 -17.35 14.78
N GLY A 34 24.33 -16.66 13.87
CA GLY A 34 23.51 -17.26 12.80
C GLY A 34 23.71 -16.60 11.43
N SER A 35 23.14 -17.19 10.37
CA SER A 35 23.38 -16.83 8.97
C SER A 35 22.54 -15.66 8.41
N ALA A 36 21.78 -14.93 9.22
CA ALA A 36 20.98 -13.80 8.76
C ALA A 36 21.87 -12.55 8.57
N SER A 37 21.48 -11.58 7.71
CA SER A 37 22.22 -10.32 7.50
C SER A 37 21.56 -9.10 8.20
N ALA A 38 22.32 -8.17 8.81
CA ALA A 38 21.79 -7.10 9.68
C ALA A 38 20.99 -6.10 8.85
N PHE A 39 21.32 -6.12 7.56
CA PHE A 39 20.59 -5.57 6.47
C PHE A 39 19.15 -6.13 6.37
N ASP A 40 18.92 -7.43 6.54
CA ASP A 40 17.57 -8.03 6.47
C ASP A 40 16.68 -7.54 7.62
N LEU A 41 17.22 -7.45 8.84
CA LEU A 41 16.51 -6.87 9.99
C LEU A 41 16.14 -5.41 9.72
N PHE A 42 17.10 -4.61 9.23
CA PHE A 42 16.84 -3.23 8.86
C PHE A 42 15.75 -3.11 7.76
N LEU A 43 15.80 -3.95 6.74
CA LEU A 43 14.82 -3.98 5.66
C LEU A 43 13.43 -4.38 6.16
N ASN A 44 13.32 -5.34 7.08
CA ASN A 44 12.04 -5.76 7.64
C ASN A 44 11.41 -4.64 8.49
N ILE A 45 12.22 -3.95 9.31
CA ILE A 45 11.76 -2.78 10.08
C ILE A 45 11.32 -1.66 9.13
N LEU A 46 12.10 -1.39 8.09
CA LEU A 46 11.78 -0.38 7.08
C LEU A 46 10.48 -0.72 6.33
N THR A 47 10.26 -2.00 6.02
CA THR A 47 9.02 -2.51 5.41
C THR A 47 7.82 -2.17 6.29
N LEU A 48 7.87 -2.54 7.58
CA LEU A 48 6.78 -2.29 8.52
C LEU A 48 6.53 -0.79 8.72
N PHE A 49 7.61 0.00 8.76
CA PHE A 49 7.51 1.46 8.87
C PHE A 49 6.80 2.06 7.65
N LEU A 50 7.24 1.72 6.44
CA LEU A 50 6.64 2.24 5.20
C LEU A 50 5.20 1.80 5.05
N LEU A 51 4.87 0.55 5.38
CA LEU A 51 3.51 0.05 5.38
C LEU A 51 2.63 0.84 6.36
N SER A 52 3.11 1.12 7.57
CA SER A 52 2.41 1.96 8.54
C SER A 52 2.16 3.37 8.01
N VAL A 53 3.16 3.97 7.34
CA VAL A 53 3.03 5.30 6.70
C VAL A 53 2.02 5.29 5.56
N VAL A 54 2.03 4.26 4.71
CA VAL A 54 1.03 4.08 3.64
C VAL A 54 -0.37 3.95 4.23
N LEU A 55 -0.53 3.11 5.25
CA LEU A 55 -1.82 2.92 5.92
C LEU A 55 -2.32 4.19 6.62
N GLU A 56 -1.44 4.99 7.23
CA GLU A 56 -1.86 6.28 7.81
C GLU A 56 -2.32 7.28 6.73
N ARG A 57 -1.79 7.17 5.50
CA ARG A 57 -2.15 8.05 4.40
C ARG A 57 -3.52 7.70 3.77
N PHE A 58 -3.86 6.41 3.70
CA PHE A 58 -5.15 5.96 3.15
C PHE A 58 -6.23 5.79 4.23
N LEU A 59 -5.86 5.25 5.39
CA LEU A 59 -6.76 4.89 6.46
C LEU A 59 -6.29 5.51 7.79
N PRO A 60 -6.27 6.84 7.95
CA PRO A 60 -5.78 7.48 9.16
C PRO A 60 -6.51 6.99 10.42
N LEU A 61 -5.73 6.70 11.49
CA LEU A 61 -6.32 6.25 12.77
C LEU A 61 -7.08 7.37 13.47
N LYS A 62 -6.50 8.57 13.48
CA LYS A 62 -7.16 9.79 13.98
C LYS A 62 -7.84 10.50 12.82
N ALA A 63 -9.12 10.22 12.65
CA ALA A 63 -9.95 10.80 11.60
C ALA A 63 -11.38 10.98 12.11
N ILE A 64 -12.00 12.13 11.82
CA ILE A 64 -13.41 12.39 12.12
C ILE A 64 -14.15 12.48 10.78
N PRO A 65 -15.02 11.51 10.44
CA PRO A 65 -15.88 11.64 9.26
C PRO A 65 -16.70 12.94 9.34
N PRO A 66 -16.95 13.62 8.21
CA PRO A 66 -17.75 14.85 8.19
C PRO A 66 -19.12 14.70 8.87
N ASP A 67 -19.80 13.58 8.63
CA ASP A 67 -21.11 13.31 9.20
C ASP A 67 -21.04 13.13 10.73
N ASP A 68 -20.05 12.37 11.22
CA ASP A 68 -19.82 12.20 12.66
C ASP A 68 -19.44 13.52 13.34
N TRP A 69 -18.74 14.42 12.63
CA TRP A 69 -18.46 15.75 13.15
C TRP A 69 -19.74 16.54 13.40
N GLU A 70 -20.63 16.58 12.42
CA GLU A 70 -21.88 17.35 12.49
C GLU A 70 -22.84 16.80 13.55
N TYR A 71 -23.03 15.48 13.58
CA TYR A 71 -24.07 14.86 14.41
C TYR A 71 -23.59 14.37 15.78
N ARG A 72 -22.30 14.06 15.97
CA ARG A 72 -21.79 13.46 17.22
C ARG A 72 -20.77 14.32 17.94
N VAL A 73 -19.70 14.74 17.24
CA VAL A 73 -18.53 15.38 17.88
C VAL A 73 -18.81 16.86 18.21
N ARG A 74 -19.43 17.61 17.29
CA ARG A 74 -19.73 19.03 17.49
C ARG A 74 -20.73 19.26 18.65
N PRO A 75 -21.83 18.48 18.78
CA PRO A 75 -22.75 18.66 19.90
C PRO A 75 -22.16 18.21 21.24
N SER A 76 -21.43 17.09 21.27
CA SER A 76 -20.88 16.55 22.52
C SER A 76 -19.60 17.23 23.00
N SER A 77 -18.92 18.00 22.12
CA SER A 77 -17.57 18.53 22.34
C SER A 77 -16.52 17.47 22.70
N CYS A 78 -16.85 16.19 22.54
CA CYS A 78 -16.02 15.05 22.90
C CYS A 78 -15.58 14.30 21.65
N PHE A 79 -14.27 14.08 21.52
CA PHE A 79 -13.71 13.27 20.45
C PHE A 79 -13.80 11.78 20.81
N HIS A 80 -14.59 11.03 20.05
CA HIS A 80 -14.67 9.58 20.15
C HIS A 80 -13.93 8.92 19.00
N LEU A 81 -12.96 8.07 19.32
CA LEU A 81 -12.32 7.20 18.35
C LEU A 81 -13.26 6.02 18.03
N ASN A 82 -13.39 5.69 16.75
CA ASN A 82 -14.07 4.46 16.34
C ASN A 82 -13.19 3.25 16.69
N SER A 83 -13.43 2.66 17.85
CA SER A 83 -12.64 1.56 18.42
C SER A 83 -12.57 0.34 17.50
N ARG A 84 -13.66 0.01 16.79
CA ARG A 84 -13.71 -1.13 15.86
C ARG A 84 -12.79 -0.95 14.66
N SER A 85 -12.81 0.24 14.06
CA SER A 85 -11.95 0.55 12.92
C SER A 85 -10.47 0.57 13.31
N VAL A 86 -10.15 1.12 14.49
CA VAL A 86 -8.78 1.13 15.03
C VAL A 86 -8.31 -0.30 15.30
N LEU A 87 -9.12 -1.10 16.00
CA LEU A 87 -8.80 -2.49 16.33
C LEU A 87 -8.58 -3.32 15.07
N GLY A 88 -9.47 -3.23 14.08
CA GLY A 88 -9.33 -3.97 12.82
C GLY A 88 -8.03 -3.64 12.08
N GLN A 89 -7.60 -2.37 12.08
CA GLN A 89 -6.34 -1.97 11.46
C GLN A 89 -5.11 -2.46 12.24
N LEU A 90 -5.16 -2.46 13.57
CA LEU A 90 -4.08 -2.99 14.40
C LEU A 90 -3.93 -4.50 14.22
N VAL A 91 -5.05 -5.23 14.19
CA VAL A 91 -5.07 -6.68 13.92
C VAL A 91 -4.54 -6.99 12.52
N ALA A 92 -4.94 -6.23 11.50
CA ALA A 92 -4.41 -6.40 10.14
C ALA A 92 -2.90 -6.13 10.06
N CYS A 93 -2.40 -5.09 10.73
CA CYS A 93 -0.95 -4.81 10.79
C CYS A 93 -0.20 -5.91 11.55
N ALA A 94 -0.76 -6.39 12.66
CA ALA A 94 -0.21 -7.50 13.42
C ALA A 94 -0.12 -8.76 12.57
N ALA A 95 -1.14 -9.06 11.76
CA ALA A 95 -1.13 -10.20 10.85
C ALA A 95 0.00 -10.09 9.82
N ILE A 96 0.22 -8.92 9.22
CA ILE A 96 1.32 -8.70 8.27
C ILE A 96 2.68 -8.84 8.97
N GLY A 97 2.82 -8.27 10.17
CA GLY A 97 4.02 -8.45 10.99
C GLY A 97 4.26 -9.90 11.39
N LEU A 98 3.20 -10.69 11.64
CA LEU A 98 3.29 -12.12 11.92
C LEU A 98 3.80 -12.88 10.69
N VAL A 99 3.30 -12.58 9.48
CA VAL A 99 3.79 -13.21 8.25
C VAL A 99 5.29 -12.92 8.05
N ILE A 100 5.73 -11.67 8.25
CA ILE A 100 7.16 -11.29 8.22
C ILE A 100 7.96 -11.99 9.33
N GLY A 101 7.37 -12.15 10.51
CA GLY A 101 8.03 -12.82 11.63
C GLY A 101 8.16 -14.32 11.43
N ALA A 102 7.14 -14.96 10.87
CA ALA A 102 7.17 -16.37 10.49
C ALA A 102 8.20 -16.60 9.36
N SER A 103 8.33 -15.66 8.42
CA SER A 103 9.30 -15.77 7.33
C SER A 103 10.75 -15.59 7.76
N ASN A 104 11.00 -14.85 8.84
CA ASN A 104 12.34 -14.48 9.30
C ASN A 104 12.73 -15.12 10.65
N GLY A 105 11.88 -15.99 11.23
CA GLY A 105 12.15 -16.75 12.45
C GLY A 105 11.73 -16.08 13.77
N ASN A 106 11.27 -14.82 13.77
CA ASN A 106 10.88 -14.08 14.97
C ASN A 106 9.39 -13.75 14.99
N ILE A 107 8.57 -14.74 15.35
CA ILE A 107 7.10 -14.67 15.31
C ILE A 107 6.54 -13.61 16.27
N ILE A 108 7.25 -13.23 17.34
CA ILE A 108 6.75 -12.30 18.37
C ILE A 108 7.17 -10.84 18.08
N LEU A 109 8.42 -10.61 17.68
CA LEU A 109 8.98 -9.26 17.53
C LEU A 109 8.27 -8.45 16.43
N TYR A 110 8.13 -9.03 15.23
CA TYR A 110 7.59 -8.31 14.07
C TYR A 110 6.10 -7.92 14.19
N PRO A 111 5.16 -8.77 14.68
CA PRO A 111 3.80 -8.31 14.92
C PRO A 111 3.72 -7.25 16.01
N PHE A 112 4.51 -7.36 17.08
CA PHE A 112 4.56 -6.35 18.12
C PHE A 112 5.06 -5.00 17.58
N LEU A 113 6.13 -5.02 16.79
CA LEU A 113 6.66 -3.83 16.12
C LEU A 113 5.65 -3.23 15.14
N ALA A 114 4.94 -4.06 14.37
CA ALA A 114 3.90 -3.61 13.45
C ALA A 114 2.75 -2.89 14.18
N ILE A 115 2.27 -3.44 15.30
CA ILE A 115 1.25 -2.81 16.15
C ILE A 115 1.75 -1.47 16.67
N LEU A 116 2.99 -1.43 17.16
CA LEU A 116 3.58 -0.23 17.74
C LEU A 116 3.72 0.88 16.70
N LEU A 117 4.34 0.58 15.57
CA LEU A 117 4.49 1.50 14.45
C LEU A 117 3.14 2.02 13.99
N ARG A 118 2.13 1.15 13.95
CA ARG A 118 0.77 1.54 13.60
C ARG A 118 0.09 2.39 14.67
N ALA A 119 0.34 2.14 15.95
CA ALA A 119 -0.24 2.88 17.06
C ALA A 119 0.41 4.27 17.27
N THR A 120 1.58 4.54 16.70
CA THR A 120 2.28 5.83 16.85
C THR A 120 1.38 7.08 16.63
N PRO A 121 0.48 7.16 15.63
CA PRO A 121 -0.37 8.33 15.43
C PRO A 121 -1.37 8.56 16.56
N LEU A 122 -1.71 7.51 17.33
CA LEU A 122 -2.53 7.61 18.54
C LEU A 122 -1.82 8.34 19.66
N MET A 123 -0.49 8.14 19.77
CA MET A 123 0.35 8.68 20.84
C MET A 123 0.82 10.12 20.56
N VAL A 124 1.02 10.48 19.29
CA VAL A 124 1.39 11.84 18.88
C VAL A 124 0.25 12.81 19.16
N GLY A 125 0.58 14.00 19.70
CA GLY A 125 -0.35 14.99 20.27
C GLY A 125 -1.53 15.41 19.38
N ASN A 126 -2.48 16.15 19.99
CA ASN A 126 -3.76 16.48 19.36
C ASN A 126 -3.58 17.20 18.02
N LYS A 127 -4.07 16.58 16.94
CA LYS A 127 -4.18 17.21 15.63
C LYS A 127 -5.24 18.33 15.70
N SER A 128 -5.03 19.42 14.97
CA SER A 128 -6.03 20.48 14.84
C SER A 128 -7.31 19.94 14.20
N ILE A 129 -8.47 20.50 14.56
CA ILE A 129 -9.78 20.08 14.04
C ILE A 129 -9.81 20.03 12.51
N PRO A 130 -9.29 21.04 11.77
CA PRO A 130 -9.25 20.97 10.30
C PRO A 130 -8.47 19.76 9.79
N LYS A 131 -7.36 19.38 10.43
CA LYS A 131 -6.57 18.20 10.06
C LYS A 131 -7.31 16.89 10.33
N LEU A 132 -8.10 16.83 11.41
CA LEU A 132 -8.91 15.64 11.72
C LEU A 132 -10.05 15.45 10.71
N LEU A 133 -10.66 16.55 10.27
CA LEU A 133 -11.72 16.53 9.25
C LEU A 133 -11.17 16.19 7.86
N THR A 134 -10.00 16.73 7.47
CA THR A 134 -9.37 16.34 6.20
C THR A 134 -8.97 14.87 6.19
N SER A 135 -8.37 14.36 7.29
CA SER A 135 -8.12 12.93 7.47
C SER A 135 -9.41 12.10 7.46
N GLY A 136 -10.52 12.63 7.99
CA GLY A 136 -11.86 12.06 7.89
C GLY A 136 -12.33 11.88 6.47
N LYS A 137 -12.21 12.93 5.65
CA LYS A 137 -12.53 12.88 4.22
C LYS A 137 -11.68 11.83 3.48
N THR A 138 -10.37 11.79 3.72
CA THR A 138 -9.48 10.79 3.11
C THR A 138 -9.88 9.36 3.49
N LYS A 139 -10.22 9.13 4.76
CA LYS A 139 -10.69 7.81 5.24
C LYS A 139 -12.01 7.41 4.59
N LEU A 140 -12.94 8.36 4.45
CA LEU A 140 -14.24 8.14 3.81
C LEU A 140 -14.05 7.78 2.33
N ILE A 141 -13.27 8.57 1.58
CA ILE A 141 -12.97 8.31 0.17
C ILE A 141 -12.36 6.92 -0.01
N THR A 142 -11.41 6.55 0.85
CA THR A 142 -10.78 5.23 0.80
C THR A 142 -11.77 4.11 1.11
N HIS A 143 -12.64 4.27 2.11
CA HIS A 143 -13.67 3.28 2.42
C HIS A 143 -14.67 3.11 1.28
N VAL A 144 -15.14 4.22 0.71
CA VAL A 144 -16.12 4.26 -0.37
C VAL A 144 -15.52 3.72 -1.68
N SER A 145 -14.20 3.77 -1.86
CA SER A 145 -13.54 3.20 -3.04
C SER A 145 -13.75 1.69 -3.22
N GLY A 146 -14.13 0.97 -2.17
CA GLY A 146 -14.53 -0.45 -2.26
C GLY A 146 -15.95 -0.67 -2.81
N TRP A 147 -16.78 0.37 -2.86
CA TRP A 147 -18.21 0.28 -3.20
C TRP A 147 -18.57 1.01 -4.49
N ILE A 148 -17.90 2.13 -4.79
CA ILE A 148 -18.11 2.87 -6.03
C ILE A 148 -17.41 2.13 -7.18
N LEU A 149 -18.17 1.70 -8.19
CA LEU A 149 -17.62 0.96 -9.35
C LEU A 149 -17.24 1.89 -10.49
N ASP A 150 -16.64 3.02 -10.15
CA ASP A 150 -16.10 4.00 -11.10
C ASP A 150 -14.63 4.27 -10.76
N SER A 151 -13.76 3.70 -11.59
CA SER A 151 -12.31 3.77 -11.36
C SER A 151 -11.75 5.17 -11.62
N GLU A 152 -12.45 6.02 -12.35
CA GLU A 152 -12.06 7.39 -12.64
C GLU A 152 -12.43 8.29 -11.47
N LEU A 153 -13.69 8.20 -11.01
CA LEU A 153 -14.19 8.96 -9.87
C LEU A 153 -13.39 8.66 -8.60
N ILE A 154 -13.10 7.37 -8.34
CA ILE A 154 -12.27 6.99 -7.19
C ILE A 154 -10.87 7.57 -7.30
N ASN A 155 -10.26 7.45 -8.49
CA ASN A 155 -8.89 7.91 -8.69
C ASN A 155 -8.79 9.43 -8.55
N SER A 156 -9.74 10.20 -9.10
CA SER A 156 -9.76 11.65 -8.94
C SER A 156 -9.97 12.04 -7.48
N ALA A 157 -10.87 11.38 -6.75
CA ALA A 157 -11.11 11.64 -5.33
C ALA A 157 -9.89 11.32 -4.45
N ILE A 158 -9.23 10.18 -4.67
CA ILE A 158 -8.00 9.82 -3.95
C ILE A 158 -6.90 10.84 -4.25
N VAL A 159 -6.70 11.17 -5.53
CA VAL A 159 -5.68 12.13 -5.94
C VAL A 159 -5.92 13.48 -5.29
N ASP A 160 -7.14 14.01 -5.36
CA ASP A 160 -7.49 15.31 -4.77
C ASP A 160 -7.24 15.33 -3.25
N SER A 161 -7.66 14.27 -2.55
CA SER A 161 -7.48 14.19 -1.09
C SER A 161 -6.02 14.08 -0.64
N GLN A 162 -5.13 13.58 -1.51
CA GLN A 162 -3.73 13.30 -1.17
C GLN A 162 -2.72 14.16 -1.94
N MET A 163 -3.20 15.08 -2.77
CA MET A 163 -2.36 15.97 -3.58
C MET A 163 -1.67 16.98 -2.67
N ARG A 164 -0.37 17.16 -2.88
CA ARG A 164 0.34 18.31 -2.32
C ARG A 164 0.26 19.46 -3.32
N TRP A 165 -0.24 20.59 -2.86
CA TRP A 165 -0.17 21.85 -3.59
C TRP A 165 1.27 22.35 -3.57
N VAL A 166 2.06 21.91 -4.54
CA VAL A 166 3.42 22.39 -4.80
C VAL A 166 3.39 23.27 -6.03
N ALA A 167 3.81 24.53 -5.88
CA ALA A 167 3.93 25.48 -6.97
C ALA A 167 5.05 25.04 -7.93
N PHE A 168 4.74 24.98 -9.22
CA PHE A 168 5.72 24.72 -10.27
C PHE A 168 5.49 25.70 -11.42
N HIS A 169 6.56 26.18 -12.04
CA HIS A 169 6.47 27.08 -13.21
C HIS A 169 5.73 26.42 -14.39
N PRO A 170 4.94 27.16 -15.18
CA PRO A 170 4.24 26.59 -16.35
C PRO A 170 5.22 25.91 -17.32
N THR A 171 4.81 24.80 -17.93
CA THR A 171 5.64 24.06 -18.90
C THR A 171 4.78 23.38 -19.96
N SER A 172 5.26 23.37 -21.20
CA SER A 172 4.64 22.71 -22.36
C SER A 172 5.12 21.26 -22.55
N SER A 173 6.19 20.84 -21.86
CA SER A 173 6.75 19.50 -22.03
C SER A 173 5.92 18.46 -21.28
N TYR A 174 5.35 17.51 -22.01
CA TYR A 174 4.56 16.41 -21.43
C TYR A 174 5.35 15.61 -20.38
N PHE A 175 6.63 15.33 -20.60
CA PHE A 175 7.45 14.59 -19.63
C PHE A 175 7.67 15.35 -18.32
N LYS A 176 7.85 16.67 -18.38
CA LYS A 176 7.91 17.51 -17.16
C LYS A 176 6.57 17.49 -16.42
N LEU A 177 5.44 17.49 -17.13
CA LEU A 177 4.11 17.38 -16.52
C LEU A 177 3.91 16.01 -15.85
N VAL A 178 4.35 14.93 -16.50
CA VAL A 178 4.33 13.57 -15.92
C VAL A 178 5.12 13.51 -14.63
N PHE A 179 6.37 13.99 -14.66
CA PHE A 179 7.23 13.97 -13.48
C PHE A 179 6.62 14.74 -12.31
N ARG A 180 6.01 15.90 -12.58
CA ARG A 180 5.26 16.67 -11.56
C ARG A 180 4.06 15.92 -11.02
N ARG A 181 3.29 15.23 -11.88
CA ARG A 181 2.14 14.42 -11.44
C ARG A 181 2.60 13.31 -10.49
N LEU A 182 3.68 12.60 -10.84
CA LEU A 182 4.28 11.57 -9.98
C LEU A 182 4.77 12.13 -8.64
N LEU A 183 5.48 13.27 -8.64
CA LEU A 183 5.96 13.90 -7.41
C LEU A 183 4.83 14.40 -6.50
N ARG A 184 3.76 14.96 -7.09
CA ARG A 184 2.57 15.39 -6.33
C ARG A 184 1.83 14.20 -5.72
N GLN A 185 1.89 13.03 -6.38
CA GLN A 185 1.30 11.77 -5.95
C GLN A 185 2.34 10.87 -5.25
N SER A 186 3.03 11.41 -4.24
CA SER A 186 4.05 10.67 -3.47
C SER A 186 3.56 9.35 -2.84
N HIS A 187 2.25 9.11 -2.74
CA HIS A 187 1.71 7.82 -2.30
C HIS A 187 2.05 6.69 -3.27
N LEU A 188 2.21 6.96 -4.58
CA LEU A 188 2.59 5.93 -5.57
C LEU A 188 4.00 5.42 -5.31
N ILE A 189 4.92 6.32 -4.97
CA ILE A 189 6.31 5.97 -4.63
C ILE A 189 6.34 5.15 -3.35
N LEU A 190 5.61 5.59 -2.31
CA LEU A 190 5.51 4.86 -1.03
C LEU A 190 4.87 3.48 -1.20
N LEU A 191 3.85 3.36 -2.04
CA LEU A 191 3.18 2.09 -2.30
C LEU A 191 4.10 1.14 -3.08
N GLY A 192 4.82 1.66 -4.09
CA GLY A 192 5.82 0.89 -4.83
C GLY A 192 6.96 0.39 -3.94
N SER A 193 7.54 1.25 -3.10
CA SER A 193 8.61 0.84 -2.18
C SER A 193 8.12 -0.19 -1.16
N SER A 194 6.89 -0.03 -0.65
CA SER A 194 6.29 -1.01 0.27
C SER A 194 6.08 -2.38 -0.39
N ILE A 195 5.65 -2.42 -1.66
CA ILE A 195 5.50 -3.68 -2.40
C ILE A 195 6.85 -4.38 -2.58
N ILE A 196 7.88 -3.65 -3.03
CA ILE A 196 9.23 -4.22 -3.26
C ILE A 196 9.79 -4.80 -1.95
N LEU A 197 9.76 -4.01 -0.88
CA LEU A 197 10.34 -4.41 0.41
C LEU A 197 9.58 -5.57 1.06
N LEU A 198 8.25 -5.55 1.01
CA LEU A 198 7.43 -6.66 1.50
C LEU A 198 7.69 -7.94 0.69
N SER A 199 7.78 -7.82 -0.63
CA SER A 199 8.08 -8.99 -1.48
C SER A 199 9.49 -9.53 -1.19
N TRP A 200 10.47 -8.66 -0.99
CA TRP A 200 11.82 -9.05 -0.59
C TRP A 200 11.83 -9.79 0.76
N SER A 201 11.15 -9.25 1.77
CA SER A 201 11.05 -9.82 3.12
C SER A 201 10.45 -11.23 3.15
N LEU A 202 9.55 -11.53 2.21
CA LEU A 202 8.88 -12.83 2.10
C LEU A 202 9.61 -13.83 1.18
N MET A 203 10.58 -13.36 0.39
CA MET A 203 11.18 -14.16 -0.67
C MET A 203 11.93 -15.40 -0.16
N GLY A 204 12.56 -15.30 1.02
CA GLY A 204 13.40 -16.37 1.56
C GLY A 204 12.64 -17.64 1.98
N THR A 205 11.38 -17.52 2.40
CA THR A 205 10.58 -18.66 2.89
C THR A 205 9.29 -18.89 2.12
N LEU A 206 8.70 -17.84 1.54
CA LEU A 206 7.43 -17.87 0.80
C LEU A 206 7.64 -17.33 -0.62
N SER A 207 8.67 -17.81 -1.32
CA SER A 207 9.10 -17.31 -2.63
C SER A 207 7.98 -17.25 -3.67
N ALA A 208 7.21 -18.34 -3.82
CA ALA A 208 6.09 -18.41 -4.75
C ALA A 208 4.98 -17.40 -4.42
N TYR A 209 4.58 -17.31 -3.15
CA TYR A 209 3.55 -16.37 -2.70
C TYR A 209 4.00 -14.92 -2.79
N SER A 210 5.27 -14.65 -2.49
CA SER A 210 5.89 -13.34 -2.65
C SER A 210 5.86 -12.89 -4.12
N LEU A 211 6.21 -13.79 -5.04
CA LEU A 211 6.17 -13.48 -6.48
C LEU A 211 4.75 -13.20 -6.95
N ILE A 212 3.77 -14.01 -6.56
CA ILE A 212 2.35 -13.76 -6.87
C ILE A 212 1.93 -12.41 -6.30
N PHE A 213 2.18 -12.15 -5.03
CA PHE A 213 1.85 -10.88 -4.38
C PHE A 213 2.49 -9.68 -5.10
N PHE A 214 3.78 -9.77 -5.43
CA PHE A 214 4.53 -8.76 -6.16
C PHE A 214 3.89 -8.50 -7.53
N MET A 215 3.72 -9.54 -8.34
CA MET A 215 3.19 -9.42 -9.70
C MET A 215 1.79 -8.80 -9.72
N LEU A 216 0.93 -9.22 -8.80
CA LEU A 216 -0.43 -8.68 -8.69
C LEU A 216 -0.41 -7.22 -8.24
N SER A 217 0.25 -6.92 -7.12
CA SER A 217 0.27 -5.59 -6.52
C SER A 217 0.98 -4.56 -7.41
N TRP A 218 2.11 -4.95 -8.01
CA TRP A 218 2.89 -4.10 -8.91
C TRP A 218 2.14 -3.81 -10.22
N SER A 219 1.36 -4.78 -10.72
CA SER A 219 0.49 -4.59 -11.88
C SER A 219 -0.67 -3.63 -11.60
N VAL A 220 -1.24 -3.69 -10.39
CA VAL A 220 -2.25 -2.72 -9.95
C VAL A 220 -1.65 -1.31 -9.88
N LEU A 221 -0.47 -1.16 -9.30
CA LEU A 221 0.26 0.10 -9.26
C LEU A 221 0.58 0.63 -10.67
N GLY A 222 0.94 -0.25 -11.61
CA GLY A 222 1.22 0.12 -13.00
C GLY A 222 0.06 0.83 -13.69
N GLY A 223 -1.18 0.46 -13.39
CA GLY A 223 -2.37 1.17 -13.87
C GLY A 223 -2.46 2.61 -13.36
N LEU A 224 -2.11 2.85 -12.09
CA LEU A 224 -2.10 4.18 -11.48
C LEU A 224 -0.95 5.05 -12.05
N VAL A 225 0.24 4.47 -12.21
CA VAL A 225 1.40 5.12 -12.82
C VAL A 225 1.09 5.52 -14.27
N ALA A 226 0.48 4.62 -15.05
CA ALA A 226 0.10 4.89 -16.44
C ALA A 226 -0.87 6.07 -16.58
N ARG A 227 -1.83 6.21 -15.64
CA ARG A 227 -2.78 7.34 -15.60
C ARG A 227 -2.07 8.69 -15.41
N CYS A 228 -0.91 8.72 -14.76
CA CYS A 228 -0.12 9.95 -14.63
C CYS A 228 0.35 10.47 -16.00
N GLY A 229 0.67 9.56 -16.92
CA GLY A 229 1.13 9.86 -18.28
C GLY A 229 0.03 10.03 -19.32
N ASP A 230 -1.24 9.89 -18.94
CA ASP A 230 -2.36 10.03 -19.87
C ASP A 230 -2.81 11.50 -19.94
N PHE A 231 -2.69 12.09 -21.13
CA PHE A 231 -3.16 13.44 -21.43
C PHE A 231 -4.31 13.45 -22.44
N SER A 232 -4.85 12.28 -22.80
CA SER A 232 -5.87 12.20 -23.85
C SER A 232 -7.15 12.98 -23.53
N LYS A 233 -7.53 13.07 -22.24
CA LYS A 233 -8.67 13.88 -21.77
C LYS A 233 -8.50 15.38 -21.96
N LEU A 234 -7.26 15.83 -22.08
CA LEU A 234 -6.91 17.24 -22.32
C LEU A 234 -6.63 17.50 -23.81
N GLY A 235 -6.98 16.56 -24.69
CA GLY A 235 -6.62 16.61 -26.12
C GLY A 235 -5.12 16.39 -26.40
N GLY A 236 -4.35 15.93 -25.40
CA GLY A 236 -2.90 15.77 -25.49
C GLY A 236 -2.41 14.38 -25.91
N SER A 237 -1.09 14.22 -25.98
CA SER A 237 -0.45 12.97 -26.43
C SER A 237 -0.53 11.83 -25.40
N ARG A 238 -0.70 10.58 -25.89
CA ARG A 238 -0.60 9.34 -25.10
C ARG A 238 0.82 8.77 -25.01
N ARG A 239 1.80 9.33 -25.72
CA ARG A 239 3.20 8.82 -25.72
C ARG A 239 3.81 8.68 -24.31
N PRO A 240 3.67 9.65 -23.39
CA PRO A 240 4.27 9.55 -22.05
C PRO A 240 3.76 8.36 -21.23
N LYS A 241 2.49 7.98 -21.41
CA LYS A 241 1.87 6.81 -20.78
C LYS A 241 2.59 5.51 -21.15
N TYR A 242 2.89 5.31 -22.44
CA TYR A 242 3.59 4.10 -22.89
C TYR A 242 5.03 4.06 -22.39
N VAL A 243 5.74 5.19 -22.41
CA VAL A 243 7.10 5.29 -21.88
C VAL A 243 7.14 4.97 -20.37
N LEU A 244 6.20 5.52 -19.59
CA LEU A 244 6.08 5.20 -18.17
C LEU A 244 5.82 3.72 -17.93
N LEU A 245 4.94 3.10 -18.73
CA LEU A 245 4.62 1.69 -18.60
C LEU A 245 5.83 0.81 -18.92
N ILE A 246 6.64 1.17 -19.92
CA ILE A 246 7.89 0.47 -20.25
C ILE A 246 8.88 0.59 -19.08
N LEU A 247 9.04 1.78 -18.49
CA LEU A 247 9.92 1.96 -17.34
C LEU A 247 9.41 1.19 -16.11
N HIS A 248 8.11 1.22 -15.85
CA HIS A 248 7.48 0.51 -14.73
C HIS A 248 7.60 -1.01 -14.86
N SER A 249 7.42 -1.54 -16.07
CA SER A 249 7.61 -2.97 -16.33
C SER A 249 9.08 -3.37 -16.30
N ALA A 250 10.00 -2.52 -16.77
CA ALA A 250 11.44 -2.76 -16.66
C ALA A 250 11.90 -2.86 -15.20
N ILE A 251 11.41 -1.98 -14.31
CA ILE A 251 11.70 -2.07 -12.86
C ILE A 251 11.21 -3.40 -12.29
N ALA A 252 10.02 -3.86 -12.71
CA ALA A 252 9.49 -5.16 -12.29
C ALA A 252 10.39 -6.32 -12.72
N SER A 253 10.82 -6.32 -13.99
CA SER A 253 11.70 -7.35 -14.53
C SER A 253 13.07 -7.34 -13.86
N VAL A 254 13.64 -6.17 -13.58
CA VAL A 254 14.92 -6.05 -12.84
C VAL A 254 14.80 -6.63 -11.44
N PHE A 255 13.71 -6.35 -10.73
CA PHE A 255 13.45 -6.93 -9.41
C PHE A 255 13.40 -8.46 -9.48
N ILE A 256 12.60 -9.03 -10.39
CA ILE A 256 12.48 -10.50 -10.50
C ILE A 256 13.80 -11.17 -10.91
N ILE A 257 14.57 -10.53 -11.80
CA ILE A 257 15.87 -11.06 -12.22
C ILE A 257 16.92 -11.00 -11.11
N SER A 258 16.86 -9.98 -10.24
CA SER A 258 17.77 -9.88 -9.11
C SER A 258 17.63 -11.05 -8.13
N VAL A 259 16.50 -11.77 -8.19
CA VAL A 259 16.19 -12.92 -7.34
C VAL A 259 16.28 -14.25 -8.12
N ALA A 260 16.09 -14.24 -9.44
CA ALA A 260 16.11 -15.45 -10.26
C ALA A 260 17.55 -15.97 -10.51
N PRO A 261 17.75 -17.29 -10.67
CA PRO A 261 19.05 -17.86 -11.02
C PRO A 261 19.53 -17.38 -12.40
N LEU A 262 20.83 -17.08 -12.51
CA LEU A 262 21.45 -16.52 -13.73
C LEU A 262 21.21 -17.34 -15.01
N SER A 263 21.07 -18.66 -14.88
CA SER A 263 20.85 -19.57 -16.01
C SER A 263 19.50 -19.41 -16.70
N LYS A 264 18.51 -18.77 -16.06
CA LYS A 264 17.13 -18.69 -16.55
C LYS A 264 16.62 -17.26 -16.74
N MET A 265 17.47 -16.23 -16.74
CA MET A 265 17.05 -14.81 -16.66
C MET A 265 16.12 -14.32 -17.79
N LEU A 266 16.22 -14.88 -19.00
CA LEU A 266 15.47 -14.38 -20.17
C LEU A 266 13.95 -14.55 -20.02
N LEU A 267 13.50 -15.72 -19.54
CA LEU A 267 12.08 -16.03 -19.41
C LEU A 267 11.39 -15.15 -18.34
N PRO A 268 11.91 -15.03 -17.09
CA PRO A 268 11.41 -14.10 -16.10
C PRO A 268 11.44 -12.65 -16.56
N PHE A 269 12.48 -12.20 -17.27
CA PHE A 269 12.54 -10.84 -17.81
C PHE A 269 11.34 -10.57 -18.74
N ALA A 270 11.19 -11.41 -19.77
CA ALA A 270 10.22 -11.21 -20.84
C ALA A 270 8.78 -11.35 -20.31
N LEU A 271 8.52 -12.40 -19.53
CA LEU A 271 7.20 -12.73 -19.04
C LEU A 271 6.71 -11.73 -17.99
N THR A 272 7.60 -11.25 -17.11
CA THR A 272 7.29 -10.16 -16.17
C THR A 272 7.05 -8.86 -16.89
N GLY A 273 7.96 -8.48 -17.80
CA GLY A 273 7.89 -7.21 -18.51
C GLY A 273 6.62 -7.10 -19.34
N LEU A 274 6.28 -8.16 -20.08
CA LEU A 274 5.10 -8.22 -20.93
C LEU A 274 3.80 -8.23 -20.09
N SER A 275 3.72 -9.06 -19.06
CA SER A 275 2.50 -9.18 -18.24
C SER A 275 2.20 -7.91 -17.47
N VAL A 276 3.20 -7.28 -16.85
CA VAL A 276 3.05 -5.99 -16.14
C VAL A 276 2.67 -4.87 -17.12
N PHE A 277 3.24 -4.86 -18.32
CA PHE A 277 2.91 -3.88 -19.35
C PHE A 277 1.44 -4.02 -19.81
N ILE A 278 1.01 -5.25 -20.16
CA ILE A 278 -0.37 -5.54 -20.57
C ILE A 278 -1.35 -5.21 -19.44
N ALA A 279 -1.04 -5.62 -18.21
CA ALA A 279 -1.86 -5.32 -17.04
C ALA A 279 -2.00 -3.81 -16.83
N GLY A 280 -0.89 -3.08 -16.90
CA GLY A 280 -0.87 -1.62 -16.80
C GLY A 280 -1.71 -0.94 -17.88
N LEU A 281 -1.64 -1.40 -19.13
CA LEU A 281 -2.48 -0.91 -20.22
C LEU A 281 -3.97 -1.14 -19.94
N LEU A 282 -4.36 -2.38 -19.69
CA LEU A 282 -5.75 -2.76 -19.46
C LEU A 282 -6.35 -2.08 -18.22
N ARG A 283 -5.54 -1.90 -17.17
CA ARG A 283 -5.97 -1.27 -15.91
C ARG A 283 -5.99 0.25 -15.96
N SER A 284 -5.16 0.87 -16.80
CA SER A 284 -5.11 2.33 -16.93
C SER A 284 -6.39 2.92 -17.53
N GLY A 285 -7.14 2.13 -18.30
CA GLY A 285 -8.36 2.57 -18.98
C GLY A 285 -9.48 2.99 -18.03
N ASN A 286 -10.41 3.79 -18.58
CA ASN A 286 -11.65 4.16 -17.91
C ASN A 286 -12.53 2.92 -17.73
N ARG A 287 -13.18 2.83 -16.57
CA ARG A 287 -14.06 1.73 -16.18
C ARG A 287 -15.15 2.27 -15.27
N SER A 288 -16.39 2.07 -15.68
CA SER A 288 -17.62 2.26 -14.93
C SER A 288 -18.43 0.97 -15.08
N VAL A 289 -19.15 0.59 -14.03
CA VAL A 289 -20.22 -0.41 -14.13
C VAL A 289 -21.53 0.37 -14.20
N GLU A 290 -22.23 0.27 -15.33
CA GLU A 290 -23.47 1.02 -15.58
C GLU A 290 -24.72 0.22 -15.22
N GLN A 291 -24.63 -1.12 -15.21
CA GLN A 291 -25.73 -2.02 -14.88
C GLN A 291 -25.28 -2.99 -13.80
N LEU A 292 -26.00 -3.09 -12.68
CA LEU A 292 -25.72 -4.12 -11.68
C LEU A 292 -26.60 -5.33 -11.99
N THR A 293 -26.16 -6.15 -12.93
CA THR A 293 -26.77 -7.47 -13.13
C THR A 293 -26.35 -8.36 -11.97
N PHE A 294 -27.31 -8.92 -11.23
CA PHE A 294 -27.05 -9.81 -10.11
C PHE A 294 -27.38 -11.24 -10.49
N ILE A 295 -26.46 -12.16 -10.21
CA ILE A 295 -26.73 -13.59 -10.23
C ILE A 295 -26.94 -14.02 -8.78
N GLU A 296 -28.13 -14.51 -8.45
CA GLU A 296 -28.33 -15.21 -7.19
C GLU A 296 -27.61 -16.55 -7.22
N THR A 297 -26.59 -16.70 -6.38
CA THR A 297 -25.83 -17.94 -6.27
C THR A 297 -26.42 -18.93 -5.27
N GLY A 298 -27.51 -18.57 -4.59
CA GLY A 298 -28.17 -19.37 -3.54
C GLY A 298 -27.37 -19.55 -2.25
N LEU A 299 -26.03 -19.40 -2.29
CA LEU A 299 -25.11 -19.77 -1.22
C LEU A 299 -24.35 -18.58 -0.61
N VAL A 300 -24.09 -17.53 -1.40
CA VAL A 300 -23.29 -16.35 -1.00
C VAL A 300 -24.07 -15.04 -1.22
N GLY A 301 -25.34 -15.14 -1.61
CA GLY A 301 -26.17 -14.00 -2.02
C GLY A 301 -26.00 -13.63 -3.49
N ALA A 302 -26.55 -12.48 -3.85
CA ALA A 302 -26.49 -11.94 -5.21
C ALA A 302 -25.09 -11.39 -5.51
N ILE A 303 -24.39 -11.98 -6.48
CA ILE A 303 -23.07 -11.54 -6.94
C ILE A 303 -23.22 -10.97 -8.35
N SER A 304 -22.70 -9.77 -8.58
CA SER A 304 -22.68 -9.19 -9.92
C SER A 304 -21.45 -9.66 -10.71
N PRO A 305 -21.60 -10.31 -11.89
CA PRO A 305 -20.47 -10.67 -12.75
C PRO A 305 -19.64 -9.45 -13.16
N GLU A 306 -20.29 -8.29 -13.31
CA GLU A 306 -19.65 -7.04 -13.68
C GLU A 306 -18.70 -6.54 -12.58
N LEU A 307 -19.03 -6.81 -11.31
CA LEU A 307 -18.16 -6.55 -10.16
C LEU A 307 -16.86 -7.38 -10.24
N ILE A 308 -16.99 -8.67 -10.55
CA ILE A 308 -15.84 -9.57 -10.70
C ILE A 308 -14.98 -9.12 -11.89
N GLY A 309 -15.62 -8.85 -13.03
CA GLY A 309 -14.93 -8.34 -14.22
C GLY A 309 -14.20 -7.02 -13.96
N TYR A 310 -14.81 -6.11 -13.21
CA TYR A 310 -14.23 -4.82 -12.85
C TYR A 310 -12.91 -4.96 -12.08
N TYR A 311 -12.89 -5.80 -11.03
CA TYR A 311 -11.70 -6.03 -10.21
C TYR A 311 -10.65 -6.87 -10.93
N CYS A 312 -11.06 -7.94 -11.62
CA CYS A 312 -10.17 -8.90 -12.29
C CYS A 312 -9.56 -8.37 -13.60
N LYS A 313 -10.06 -7.25 -14.16
CA LYS A 313 -9.52 -6.71 -15.42
C LYS A 313 -8.02 -6.45 -15.34
N GLY A 314 -7.27 -7.06 -16.26
CA GLY A 314 -5.82 -6.95 -16.37
C GLY A 314 -5.02 -7.67 -15.29
N ILE A 315 -5.66 -8.46 -14.41
CA ILE A 315 -4.99 -9.25 -13.36
C ILE A 315 -4.61 -10.66 -13.86
N PHE A 316 -5.33 -11.19 -14.85
CA PHE A 316 -5.12 -12.55 -15.34
C PHE A 316 -3.69 -12.78 -15.88
N ALA A 317 -3.17 -11.87 -16.71
CA ALA A 317 -1.83 -11.98 -17.26
C ALA A 317 -0.73 -12.05 -16.17
N PRO A 318 -0.64 -11.11 -15.22
CA PRO A 318 0.36 -11.18 -14.15
C PRO A 318 0.15 -12.37 -13.22
N PHE A 319 -1.10 -12.81 -12.99
CA PHE A 319 -1.39 -14.02 -12.22
C PHE A 319 -0.84 -15.27 -12.91
N LEU A 320 -1.20 -15.51 -14.18
CA LEU A 320 -0.71 -16.65 -14.95
C LEU A 320 0.82 -16.62 -15.05
N SER A 321 1.38 -15.44 -15.32
CA SER A 321 2.82 -15.24 -15.34
C SER A 321 3.48 -15.59 -14.00
N SER A 322 2.88 -15.18 -12.89
CA SER A 322 3.40 -15.51 -11.56
C SER A 322 3.38 -17.00 -11.25
N LEU A 323 2.34 -17.72 -11.69
CA LEU A 323 2.28 -19.18 -11.55
C LEU A 323 3.38 -19.84 -12.35
N ILE A 324 3.54 -19.50 -13.63
CA ILE A 324 4.60 -20.06 -14.49
C ILE A 324 5.98 -19.81 -13.87
N LEU A 325 6.24 -18.59 -13.37
CA LEU A 325 7.50 -18.27 -12.73
C LEU A 325 7.70 -19.02 -11.42
N SER A 326 6.66 -19.20 -10.60
CA SER A 326 6.77 -19.97 -9.36
C SER A 326 7.14 -21.44 -9.59
N PHE A 327 6.81 -22.02 -10.75
CA PHE A 327 7.17 -23.40 -11.11
C PHE A 327 8.51 -23.52 -11.87
N HIS A 328 9.12 -22.41 -12.30
CA HIS A 328 10.32 -22.44 -13.15
C HIS A 328 11.52 -21.67 -12.60
N ALA A 329 11.27 -20.61 -11.83
CA ALA A 329 12.29 -19.71 -11.28
C ALA A 329 12.73 -20.10 -9.87
N PHE A 330 11.93 -20.91 -9.16
CA PHE A 330 12.23 -21.50 -7.85
C PHE A 330 12.04 -23.01 -7.92
#